data_AF-A0A5X0ZF07-F1
#
_entry.id   AF-A0A5X0ZF07-F1
#
_cell.length_a   1.000
_cell.length_b   1.000
_cell.length_c   1.000
_cell.angle_alpha   90.00
_cell.angle_beta   90.00
_cell.angle_gamma   90.00
#
_symmetry.space_group_name_H-M   'P 1'
#
loop_
_entity.id
_entity.type
_entity.pdbx_description
1 polymer ?
#
loop_
_entity_poly.entity_id
_entity_poly.type
_entity_poly.pdbx_seq_one_letter_code
_entity_poly.pdbx_strand_id
1 'polypeptide(L)'
;MKILPDVLPESSDELQQILREREVFWQEQVSHWQTLYQNVMEQLLLARHKRFAASSESYPGQGTLFNEAELEHDQSAENPDEDAPAQPSPSAPERKHRRPRIPAHLPREEVVHDLSDEEKTCACCGNEMHCMGEECSEQLEFIPAVLKVVRHVRPKYSCRHCEQQETEVNIRIAPPPATLLPRSIATPSLLAWIITSKFQFSLPLYRQQKWFSQLDIELSRQTMSNWMLKCAERLVPLYDLLHQELLTREVIWSDDTTMKVVEAQRSKCHMWVYGCGGDSPVPGQPPGIVLYDYQDSREETCPVEFLRGYEGYLQADGYAGYTKTTAEVVGCLAHARRKFMEAKVAQPEGKVGRADQALTYIQKLYRIERELAGQPVDVIAAKRQELSVPLLKEFKAWLDKTKLSTPRFLTALGVRTISWTLRR
;
A
#
# COMPACT_ATOMS: atom_id res chain seq x y z
N MET A 1 -41.67 -26.00 -22.18
CA MET A 1 -42.72 -25.68 -23.17
C MET A 1 -42.79 -26.82 -24.16
N LYS A 2 -43.96 -27.43 -24.40
CA LYS A 2 -44.12 -28.44 -25.44
C LYS A 2 -44.02 -27.73 -26.80
N ILE A 3 -43.04 -28.11 -27.62
CA ILE A 3 -42.74 -27.48 -28.92
C ILE A 3 -43.47 -28.20 -30.08
N LEU A 4 -44.14 -29.32 -29.80
CA LEU A 4 -44.90 -30.06 -30.78
C LEU A 4 -46.39 -30.00 -30.44
N PRO A 5 -47.27 -29.74 -31.43
CA PRO A 5 -48.68 -30.05 -31.29
C PRO A 5 -48.84 -31.56 -31.06
N ASP A 6 -49.82 -31.96 -30.25
CA ASP A 6 -50.08 -33.39 -29.98
C ASP A 6 -50.56 -34.15 -31.26
N VAL A 7 -50.81 -33.42 -32.37
CA VAL A 7 -51.13 -33.94 -33.71
C VAL A 7 -50.27 -33.23 -34.75
N LEU A 8 -49.57 -33.99 -35.60
CA LEU A 8 -48.74 -33.44 -36.69
C LEU A 8 -49.60 -33.04 -37.90
N PRO A 9 -49.35 -31.88 -38.54
CA PRO A 9 -50.06 -31.51 -39.76
C PRO A 9 -49.71 -32.43 -40.94
N GLU A 10 -50.68 -32.69 -41.82
CA GLU A 10 -50.51 -33.54 -43.02
C GLU A 10 -49.90 -32.77 -44.21
N SER A 11 -49.90 -31.43 -44.14
CA SER A 11 -49.34 -30.55 -45.18
C SER A 11 -47.81 -30.52 -45.11
N SER A 12 -47.16 -30.81 -46.25
CA SER A 12 -45.71 -30.75 -46.40
C SER A 12 -45.12 -29.37 -46.06
N ASP A 13 -45.82 -28.29 -46.41
CA ASP A 13 -45.34 -26.92 -46.20
C ASP A 13 -45.41 -26.52 -44.72
N GLU A 14 -46.45 -26.94 -44.01
CA GLU A 14 -46.61 -26.69 -42.57
C GLU A 14 -45.56 -27.48 -41.76
N LEU A 15 -45.26 -28.72 -42.16
CA LEU A 15 -44.17 -29.50 -41.57
C LEU A 15 -42.79 -28.84 -41.80
N GLN A 16 -42.53 -28.29 -43.00
CA GLN A 16 -41.30 -27.55 -43.28
C GLN A 16 -41.17 -26.27 -42.45
N GLN A 17 -42.27 -25.55 -42.21
CA GLN A 17 -42.27 -24.36 -41.38
C GLN A 17 -41.95 -24.71 -39.91
N ILE A 18 -42.60 -25.73 -39.34
CA ILE A 18 -42.34 -26.19 -37.98
C ILE A 18 -40.89 -26.64 -37.81
N LEU A 19 -40.30 -27.30 -38.82
CA LEU A 19 -38.89 -27.68 -38.79
C LEU A 19 -37.94 -26.47 -38.78
N ARG A 20 -38.22 -25.43 -39.57
CA ARG A 20 -37.42 -24.18 -39.57
C ARG A 20 -37.52 -23.43 -38.25
N GLU A 21 -38.72 -23.27 -37.71
CA GLU A 21 -38.94 -22.63 -36.41
C GLU A 21 -38.21 -23.40 -35.29
N ARG A 22 -38.23 -24.73 -35.35
CA ARG A 22 -37.50 -25.59 -34.42
C ARG A 22 -35.99 -25.46 -34.57
N GLU A 23 -35.47 -25.35 -35.79
CA GLU A 23 -34.05 -25.14 -36.05
C GLU A 23 -33.58 -23.79 -35.51
N VAL A 24 -34.33 -22.71 -35.75
CA VAL A 24 -34.04 -21.39 -35.18
C VAL A 24 -34.07 -21.43 -33.65
N PHE A 25 -35.10 -22.04 -33.06
CA PHE A 25 -35.19 -22.19 -31.60
C PHE A 25 -33.98 -22.94 -31.02
N TRP A 26 -33.59 -24.06 -31.63
CA TRP A 26 -32.42 -24.81 -31.17
C TRP A 26 -31.12 -24.04 -31.38
N GLN A 27 -30.97 -23.29 -32.47
CA GLN A 27 -29.82 -22.41 -32.68
C GLN A 27 -29.73 -21.33 -31.59
N GLU A 28 -30.86 -20.72 -31.22
CA GLU A 28 -30.92 -19.77 -30.11
C GLU A 28 -30.56 -20.41 -28.77
N GLN A 29 -31.11 -21.60 -28.49
CA GLN A 29 -30.79 -22.35 -27.27
C GLN A 29 -29.31 -22.76 -27.22
N VAL A 30 -28.75 -23.27 -28.32
CA VAL A 30 -27.33 -23.64 -28.40
C VAL A 30 -26.45 -22.40 -28.20
N SER A 31 -26.78 -21.27 -28.82
CA SER A 31 -26.07 -20.01 -28.62
C SER A 31 -26.15 -19.53 -27.16
N HIS A 32 -27.33 -19.65 -26.53
CA HIS A 32 -27.53 -19.33 -25.13
C HIS A 32 -26.68 -20.20 -24.21
N TRP A 33 -26.73 -21.53 -24.39
CA TRP A 33 -25.95 -22.48 -23.60
C TRP A 33 -24.44 -22.35 -23.83
N GLN A 34 -23.99 -22.07 -25.05
CA GLN A 34 -22.59 -21.78 -25.34
C GLN A 34 -22.12 -20.52 -24.59
N THR A 35 -22.94 -19.47 -24.56
CA THR A 35 -22.65 -18.24 -23.81
C THR A 35 -22.57 -18.50 -22.31
N LEU A 36 -23.52 -19.25 -21.75
CA LEU A 36 -23.51 -19.64 -20.34
C LEU A 36 -22.29 -20.50 -19.99
N TYR A 37 -21.96 -21.49 -20.82
CA TYR A 37 -20.79 -22.35 -20.64
C TYR A 37 -19.51 -21.51 -20.62
N GLN A 38 -19.33 -20.58 -21.56
CA GLN A 38 -18.18 -19.68 -21.58
C GLN A 38 -18.11 -18.82 -20.31
N ASN A 39 -19.22 -18.21 -19.89
CA ASN A 39 -19.27 -17.41 -18.67
C ASN A 39 -18.89 -18.21 -17.41
N VAL A 40 -19.39 -19.44 -17.28
CA VAL A 40 -19.09 -20.32 -16.15
C VAL A 40 -17.62 -20.74 -16.18
N MET A 41 -17.08 -21.08 -17.36
CA MET A 41 -15.67 -21.43 -17.52
C MET A 41 -14.76 -20.25 -17.17
N GLU A 42 -15.07 -19.03 -17.60
CA GLU A 42 -14.34 -17.81 -17.24
C GLU A 42 -14.36 -17.58 -15.72
N GLN A 43 -15.53 -17.70 -15.08
CA GLN A 43 -15.65 -17.57 -13.62
C GLN A 43 -14.85 -18.64 -12.88
N LEU A 44 -14.85 -19.88 -13.38
CA LEU A 44 -14.10 -20.98 -12.79
C LEU A 44 -12.59 -20.74 -12.91
N LEU A 45 -12.10 -20.32 -14.08
CA LEU A 45 -10.69 -19.98 -14.29
C LEU A 45 -10.25 -18.85 -13.37
N LEU A 46 -11.05 -17.79 -13.26
CA LEU A 46 -10.80 -16.67 -12.35
C LEU A 46 -10.82 -17.10 -10.88
N ALA A 47 -11.78 -17.94 -10.47
CA ALA A 47 -11.85 -18.44 -9.09
C ALA A 47 -10.68 -19.36 -8.76
N ARG A 48 -10.27 -20.22 -9.70
CA ARG A 48 -9.08 -21.07 -9.57
C ARG A 48 -7.83 -20.20 -9.44
N HIS A 49 -7.69 -19.18 -10.27
CA HIS A 49 -6.58 -18.24 -10.17
C HIS A 49 -6.59 -17.50 -8.82
N LYS A 50 -7.73 -16.96 -8.38
CA LYS A 50 -7.83 -16.26 -7.09
C LYS A 50 -7.51 -17.15 -5.88
N ARG A 51 -7.77 -18.46 -5.96
CA ARG A 51 -7.52 -19.40 -4.86
C ARG A 51 -6.12 -20.00 -4.87
N PHE A 52 -5.57 -20.28 -6.06
CA PHE A 52 -4.36 -21.10 -6.21
C PHE A 52 -3.22 -20.40 -6.94
N ALA A 53 -3.48 -19.33 -7.69
CA ALA A 53 -2.39 -18.53 -8.24
C ALA A 53 -1.86 -17.56 -7.18
N ALA A 54 -0.66 -17.05 -7.42
CA ALA A 54 -0.06 -16.05 -6.57
C ALA A 54 -1.00 -14.85 -6.42
N SER A 55 -1.27 -14.45 -5.17
CA SER A 55 -2.09 -13.27 -4.88
C SER A 55 -1.33 -11.96 -5.13
N SER A 56 -0.01 -12.03 -5.31
CA SER A 56 0.82 -10.92 -5.76
C SER A 56 0.93 -10.91 -7.29
N GLU A 57 0.87 -9.73 -7.89
CA GLU A 57 1.38 -9.50 -9.26
C GLU A 57 2.92 -9.54 -9.21
N SER A 58 3.53 -10.64 -8.75
CA SER A 58 4.98 -10.70 -8.62
C SER A 58 5.66 -10.70 -9.99
N TYR A 59 6.59 -9.76 -10.12
CA TYR A 59 7.62 -9.74 -11.14
C TYR A 59 8.75 -10.70 -10.72
N PRO A 60 9.61 -11.19 -11.64
CA PRO A 60 10.86 -11.83 -11.24
C PRO A 60 11.62 -10.93 -10.25
N GLY A 61 11.88 -11.45 -9.05
CA GLY A 61 12.54 -10.72 -7.95
C GLY A 61 11.71 -10.52 -6.67
N GLN A 62 10.41 -10.81 -6.66
CA GLN A 62 9.63 -10.75 -5.41
C GLN A 62 9.65 -12.11 -4.72
N GLY A 63 10.58 -12.28 -3.77
CA GLY A 63 10.77 -13.51 -3.02
C GLY A 63 9.54 -13.95 -2.22
N THR A 64 9.53 -15.21 -1.81
CA THR A 64 8.50 -15.78 -0.93
C THR A 64 8.58 -15.15 0.47
N LEU A 65 7.42 -14.85 1.07
CA LEU A 65 7.23 -14.13 2.35
C LEU A 65 8.00 -14.66 3.57
N PHE A 66 8.51 -15.90 3.53
CA PHE A 66 9.24 -16.50 4.65
C PHE A 66 10.57 -17.13 4.23
N ASN A 67 10.93 -17.02 2.94
CA ASN A 67 12.20 -17.52 2.42
C ASN A 67 13.03 -16.42 1.75
N GLU A 68 12.78 -15.16 2.13
CA GLU A 68 13.52 -13.99 1.65
C GLU A 68 15.03 -14.19 1.84
N ALA A 69 15.45 -14.66 3.02
CA ALA A 69 16.85 -14.92 3.31
C ALA A 69 17.49 -15.94 2.35
N GLU A 70 16.85 -17.10 2.09
CA GLU A 70 17.41 -18.12 1.19
C GLU A 70 17.33 -17.70 -0.30
N LEU A 71 16.26 -16.99 -0.69
CA LEU A 71 16.08 -16.51 -2.06
C LEU A 71 17.03 -15.37 -2.44
N GLU A 72 17.36 -14.50 -1.49
CA GLU A 72 18.41 -13.50 -1.66
C GLU A 72 19.80 -14.13 -1.54
N HIS A 73 19.97 -15.17 -0.69
CA HIS A 73 21.23 -15.90 -0.59
C HIS A 73 21.63 -16.55 -1.91
N ASP A 74 20.72 -17.26 -2.59
CA ASP A 74 20.97 -17.87 -3.91
C ASP A 74 21.27 -16.84 -5.01
N GLN A 75 20.77 -15.61 -4.88
CA GLN A 75 21.12 -14.50 -5.80
C GLN A 75 22.48 -13.86 -5.49
N SER A 76 23.01 -14.10 -4.29
CA SER A 76 24.27 -13.53 -3.78
C SER A 76 25.43 -14.52 -3.73
N ALA A 77 25.29 -15.71 -4.32
CA ALA A 77 26.30 -16.77 -4.34
C ALA A 77 27.58 -16.43 -5.15
N GLU A 78 27.86 -15.15 -5.40
CA GLU A 78 29.20 -14.64 -5.65
C GLU A 78 29.65 -13.92 -4.38
N ASN A 79 30.07 -14.70 -3.38
CA ASN A 79 30.79 -14.17 -2.21
C ASN A 79 32.02 -13.40 -2.72
N PRO A 80 32.25 -12.13 -2.30
CA PRO A 80 33.44 -11.37 -2.71
C PRO A 80 34.74 -11.82 -2.03
N ASP A 81 34.68 -12.79 -1.12
CA ASP A 81 35.83 -13.25 -0.34
C ASP A 81 36.64 -14.31 -1.09
N GLU A 82 37.22 -13.96 -2.23
CA GLU A 82 38.40 -14.64 -2.76
C GLU A 82 39.33 -13.61 -3.43
N ASP A 83 40.25 -13.05 -2.65
CA ASP A 83 41.45 -12.39 -3.17
C ASP A 83 42.36 -13.47 -3.77
N ALA A 84 42.16 -13.77 -5.05
CA ALA A 84 43.11 -14.53 -5.86
C ALA A 84 43.67 -13.63 -6.98
N PRO A 85 44.99 -13.64 -7.23
CA PRO A 85 45.63 -12.68 -8.12
C PRO A 85 45.24 -12.90 -9.59
N ALA A 86 44.53 -11.94 -10.16
CA ALA A 86 44.09 -11.95 -11.56
C ALA A 86 45.23 -11.67 -12.55
N GLN A 87 45.36 -12.53 -13.57
CA GLN A 87 46.06 -12.19 -14.82
C GLN A 87 45.14 -11.34 -15.73
N PRO A 88 45.67 -10.38 -16.50
CA PRO A 88 44.85 -9.38 -17.18
C PRO A 88 44.31 -9.89 -18.52
N SER A 89 43.01 -9.72 -18.75
CA SER A 89 42.44 -9.68 -20.11
C SER A 89 41.52 -8.46 -20.25
N PRO A 90 41.48 -7.78 -21.42
CA PRO A 90 40.78 -6.50 -21.55
C PRO A 90 39.45 -6.68 -22.30
N SER A 91 38.32 -6.63 -21.62
CA SER A 91 37.07 -6.09 -22.19
C SER A 91 35.95 -5.93 -21.16
N ALA A 92 35.26 -4.79 -21.25
CA ALA A 92 34.09 -4.31 -20.50
C ALA A 92 34.33 -3.80 -19.06
N PRO A 93 33.82 -2.60 -18.69
CA PRO A 93 33.85 -2.14 -17.32
C PRO A 93 32.75 -2.89 -16.55
N GLU A 94 33.14 -3.93 -15.82
CA GLU A 94 32.29 -4.50 -14.78
C GLU A 94 31.88 -3.38 -13.82
N ARG A 95 30.57 -3.19 -13.65
CA ARG A 95 30.03 -2.34 -12.60
C ARG A 95 30.37 -3.01 -11.27
N LYS A 96 31.53 -2.68 -10.70
CA LYS A 96 31.88 -3.08 -9.33
C LYS A 96 30.73 -2.68 -8.41
N HIS A 97 30.00 -3.67 -7.91
CA HIS A 97 28.96 -3.49 -6.90
C HIS A 97 29.64 -2.88 -5.67
N ARG A 98 29.55 -1.55 -5.52
CA ARG A 98 30.06 -0.87 -4.34
C ARG A 98 29.18 -1.25 -3.17
N ARG A 99 29.79 -1.72 -2.07
CA ARG A 99 29.10 -1.92 -0.80
C ARG A 99 28.25 -0.67 -0.49
N PRO A 100 26.96 -0.83 -0.15
CA PRO A 100 26.11 0.30 0.20
C PRO A 100 26.75 1.02 1.39
N ARG A 101 26.92 2.35 1.27
CA ARG A 101 27.57 3.15 2.30
C ARG A 101 26.64 3.30 3.50
N ILE A 102 27.17 3.06 4.70
CA ILE A 102 26.44 3.34 5.94
C ILE A 102 26.24 4.86 6.04
N PRO A 103 25.03 5.34 6.38
CA PRO A 103 24.76 6.77 6.42
C PRO A 103 25.72 7.54 7.35
N ALA A 104 26.26 8.67 6.86
CA ALA A 104 27.24 9.48 7.59
C ALA A 104 26.70 10.09 8.90
N HIS A 105 25.38 10.21 9.04
CA HIS A 105 24.74 10.80 10.22
C HIS A 105 24.65 9.84 11.42
N LEU A 106 24.94 8.54 11.24
CA LEU A 106 24.99 7.59 12.34
C LEU A 106 26.29 7.76 13.14
N PRO A 107 26.24 7.65 14.49
CA PRO A 107 27.44 7.74 15.32
C PRO A 107 28.40 6.58 14.99
N ARG A 108 29.70 6.87 14.98
CA ARG A 108 30.78 5.91 14.75
C ARG A 108 31.60 5.76 16.03
N GLU A 109 31.79 4.53 16.47
CA GLU A 109 32.75 4.17 17.51
C GLU A 109 33.97 3.55 16.82
N GLU A 110 35.12 4.22 16.91
CA GLU A 110 36.35 3.75 16.29
C GLU A 110 37.07 2.79 17.25
N VAL A 111 37.12 1.51 16.86
CA VAL A 111 37.93 0.49 17.54
C VAL A 111 39.18 0.24 16.70
N VAL A 112 40.32 0.73 17.19
CA VAL A 112 41.61 0.56 16.50
C VAL A 112 42.22 -0.79 16.87
N HIS A 113 42.40 -1.64 15.86
CA HIS A 113 43.16 -2.88 15.98
C HIS A 113 44.59 -2.64 15.47
N ASP A 114 45.52 -2.39 16.38
CA ASP A 114 46.93 -2.13 16.06
C ASP A 114 47.81 -3.36 16.34
N LEU A 115 48.97 -3.42 15.68
CA LEU A 115 50.00 -4.43 15.93
C LEU A 115 50.57 -4.26 17.35
N SER A 116 51.00 -5.37 17.95
CA SER A 116 51.77 -5.30 19.20
C SER A 116 53.12 -4.61 18.97
N ASP A 117 53.72 -4.04 20.01
CA ASP A 117 54.99 -3.31 19.90
C ASP A 117 56.14 -4.19 19.37
N GLU A 118 56.09 -5.51 19.65
CA GLU A 118 57.05 -6.50 19.14
C GLU A 118 56.90 -6.72 17.62
N GLU A 119 55.67 -6.67 17.11
CA GLU A 119 55.34 -6.84 15.70
C GLU A 119 55.59 -5.59 14.86
N LYS A 120 55.84 -4.43 15.50
CA LYS A 120 56.17 -3.16 14.83
C LYS A 120 57.65 -3.04 14.44
N THR A 121 58.42 -4.13 14.53
CA THR A 121 59.82 -4.18 14.08
C THR A 121 59.93 -4.95 12.76
N CYS A 122 60.61 -4.40 11.73
CA CYS A 122 60.75 -5.12 10.45
C CYS A 122 61.55 -6.40 10.65
N ALA A 123 60.94 -7.55 10.35
CA ALA A 123 61.61 -8.84 10.33
C ALA A 123 62.84 -8.89 9.40
N CYS A 124 62.91 -7.97 8.43
CA CYS A 124 63.95 -7.89 7.41
C CYS A 124 65.23 -7.17 7.85
N CYS A 125 65.11 -6.09 8.62
CA CYS A 125 66.19 -5.14 8.90
C CYS A 125 66.23 -4.64 10.34
N GLY A 126 65.28 -5.05 11.18
CA GLY A 126 65.25 -4.72 12.61
C GLY A 126 64.86 -3.27 12.94
N ASN A 127 64.48 -2.47 11.94
CA ASN A 127 64.04 -1.08 12.16
C ASN A 127 62.55 -1.00 12.50
N GLU A 128 62.14 0.05 13.22
CA GLU A 128 60.74 0.36 13.51
C GLU A 128 59.93 0.60 12.22
N MET A 129 58.74 0.00 12.17
CA MET A 129 57.76 0.20 11.11
C MET A 129 56.89 1.42 11.43
N HIS A 130 56.61 2.23 10.40
CA HIS A 130 55.71 3.38 10.51
C HIS A 130 54.36 3.06 9.85
N CYS A 131 53.28 3.63 10.37
CA CYS A 131 51.95 3.48 9.78
C CYS A 131 51.91 4.18 8.42
N MET A 132 51.67 3.43 7.35
CA MET A 132 51.62 3.92 5.97
C MET A 132 50.17 4.22 5.51
N GLY A 133 49.19 3.61 6.16
CA GLY A 133 47.78 3.75 5.83
C GLY A 133 46.93 2.86 6.72
N GLU A 134 45.62 3.10 6.68
CA GLU A 134 44.63 2.36 7.45
C GLU A 134 43.59 1.74 6.51
N GLU A 135 43.15 0.53 6.85
CA GLU A 135 42.03 -0.11 6.19
C GLU A 135 40.82 -0.03 7.12
N CYS A 136 39.77 0.68 6.69
CA CYS A 136 38.58 0.88 7.49
C CYS A 136 37.44 -0.03 7.01
N SER A 137 36.90 -0.85 7.91
CA SER A 137 35.63 -1.55 7.72
C SER A 137 34.57 -1.00 8.66
N GLU A 138 33.43 -0.56 8.13
CA GLU A 138 32.30 -0.11 8.95
C GLU A 138 31.32 -1.27 9.19
N GLN A 139 30.86 -1.43 10.44
CA GLN A 139 29.83 -2.40 10.83
C GLN A 139 28.69 -1.68 11.56
N LEU A 140 27.46 -2.19 11.41
CA LEU A 140 26.30 -1.69 12.14
C LEU A 140 26.09 -2.48 13.42
N GLU A 141 26.29 -1.83 14.57
CA GLU A 141 25.87 -2.38 15.86
C GLU A 141 24.40 -2.01 16.14
N PHE A 142 23.58 -3.01 16.49
CA PHE A 142 22.18 -2.80 16.86
C PHE A 142 21.99 -2.87 18.38
N ILE A 143 21.81 -1.72 19.02
CA ILE A 143 21.47 -1.61 20.44
C ILE A 143 19.94 -1.52 20.57
N PRO A 144 19.26 -2.47 21.25
CA PRO A 144 17.81 -2.44 21.42
C PRO A 144 17.29 -1.19 22.13
N ALA A 145 15.98 -0.95 22.03
CA ALA A 145 15.33 0.20 22.68
C ALA A 145 15.53 0.21 24.20
N VAL A 146 16.15 1.27 24.73
CA VAL A 146 16.36 1.46 26.18
C VAL A 146 15.09 2.01 26.83
N LEU A 147 14.53 1.27 27.80
CA LEU A 147 13.42 1.73 28.63
C LEU A 147 13.94 2.35 29.93
N LYS A 148 13.39 3.52 30.30
CA LYS A 148 13.71 4.19 31.57
C LYS A 148 12.44 4.62 32.31
N VAL A 149 12.48 4.58 33.64
CA VAL A 149 11.39 5.06 34.50
C VAL A 149 11.58 6.56 34.78
N VAL A 150 10.64 7.37 34.33
CA VAL A 150 10.61 8.81 34.65
C VAL A 150 9.83 9.02 35.95
N ARG A 151 10.54 9.22 37.06
CA ARG A 151 9.92 9.44 38.38
C ARG A 151 9.67 10.93 38.63
N HIS A 152 8.41 11.33 38.67
CA HIS A 152 8.02 12.70 39.05
C HIS A 152 7.83 12.81 40.57
N VAL A 153 8.76 13.49 41.25
CA VAL A 153 8.68 13.77 42.69
C VAL A 153 8.16 15.20 42.91
N ARG A 154 7.10 15.35 43.70
CA ARG A 154 6.48 16.64 44.04
C ARG A 154 6.57 16.86 45.56
N PRO A 155 7.61 17.55 46.05
CA PRO A 155 7.73 17.86 47.47
C PRO A 155 6.55 18.71 47.95
N LYS A 156 6.10 18.43 49.18
CA LYS A 156 5.11 19.24 49.89
C LYS A 156 5.84 20.16 50.85
N TYR A 157 5.43 21.42 50.92
CA TYR A 157 6.01 22.41 51.80
C TYR A 157 4.94 22.92 52.77
N SER A 158 5.31 23.01 54.05
CA SER A 158 4.49 23.59 55.12
C SER A 158 5.35 24.56 55.94
N CYS A 159 4.69 25.52 56.59
CA CYS A 159 5.36 26.50 57.45
C CYS A 159 5.41 25.98 58.89
N ARG A 160 6.62 25.71 59.41
CA ARG A 160 6.82 25.23 60.80
C ARG A 160 6.30 26.18 61.87
N HIS A 161 6.22 27.48 61.59
CA HIS A 161 5.70 28.47 62.53
C HIS A 161 4.18 28.38 62.65
N CYS A 162 3.47 28.35 61.53
CA CYS A 162 2.01 28.15 61.49
C CYS A 162 1.61 26.78 62.07
N GLU A 163 2.41 25.74 61.85
CA GLU A 163 2.21 24.41 62.48
C GLU A 163 2.16 24.43 64.01
N GLN A 164 2.84 25.39 64.64
CA GLN A 164 2.92 25.47 66.10
C GLN A 164 1.91 26.45 66.72
N GLN A 165 1.40 27.42 65.95
CA GLN A 165 0.64 28.56 66.48
C GLN A 165 -0.76 28.75 65.89
N GLU A 166 -1.06 28.16 64.73
CA GLU A 166 -2.34 28.34 64.04
C GLU A 166 -3.14 27.04 63.99
N THR A 167 -4.48 27.16 63.97
CA THR A 167 -5.40 26.00 63.88
C THR A 167 -5.42 25.36 62.48
N GLU A 168 -4.97 26.08 61.44
CA GLU A 168 -4.85 25.59 60.06
C GLU A 168 -3.45 25.85 59.49
N VAL A 169 -2.88 24.84 58.81
CA VAL A 169 -1.55 24.90 58.20
C VAL A 169 -1.69 24.85 56.67
N ASN A 170 -1.19 25.86 55.98
CA ASN A 170 -1.23 25.91 54.53
C ASN A 170 -0.11 25.03 53.91
N ILE A 171 -0.47 23.87 53.37
CA ILE A 171 0.44 22.96 52.67
C ILE A 171 0.46 23.30 51.18
N ARG A 172 1.62 23.70 50.66
CA ARG A 172 1.83 23.99 49.24
C ARG A 172 2.50 22.83 48.50
N ILE A 173 1.98 22.52 47.32
CA ILE A 173 2.53 21.50 46.42
C ILE A 173 2.37 21.99 44.97
N ALA A 174 3.40 21.82 44.14
CA ALA A 174 3.31 22.11 42.70
C ALA A 174 2.24 21.20 42.05
N PRO A 175 1.46 21.64 41.04
CA PRO A 175 0.47 20.77 40.36
C PRO A 175 1.12 19.57 39.65
N PRO A 176 0.38 18.49 39.37
CA PRO A 176 0.91 17.38 38.58
C PRO A 176 1.24 17.84 37.16
N PRO A 177 2.29 17.29 36.52
CA PRO A 177 2.56 17.58 35.11
C PRO A 177 1.38 17.12 34.24
N ALA A 178 1.10 17.86 33.18
CA ALA A 178 0.10 17.46 32.20
C ALA A 178 0.58 16.20 31.47
N THR A 179 -0.24 15.15 31.45
CA THR A 179 0.03 13.91 30.71
C THR A 179 -1.15 13.58 29.82
N LEU A 180 -0.86 12.95 28.67
CA LEU A 180 -1.90 12.53 27.72
C LEU A 180 -2.93 11.61 28.37
N LEU A 181 -2.45 10.69 29.22
CA LEU A 181 -3.27 9.75 29.98
C LEU A 181 -3.02 9.98 31.49
N PRO A 182 -3.92 10.70 32.19
CA PRO A 182 -3.77 10.93 33.62
C PRO A 182 -3.69 9.63 34.42
N ARG A 183 -2.78 9.57 35.39
CA ARG A 183 -2.52 8.40 36.27
C ARG A 183 -2.04 7.13 35.54
N SER A 184 -1.70 7.22 34.26
CA SER A 184 -1.06 6.13 33.53
C SER A 184 0.45 6.13 33.76
N ILE A 185 1.06 4.94 33.74
CA ILE A 185 2.53 4.79 33.66
C ILE A 185 3.07 5.10 32.26
N ALA A 186 2.20 5.20 31.26
CA ALA A 186 2.60 5.38 29.87
C ALA A 186 2.99 6.82 29.58
N THR A 187 4.23 7.00 29.12
CA THR A 187 4.72 8.25 28.56
C THR A 187 4.27 8.39 27.09
N PRO A 188 4.23 9.60 26.52
CA PRO A 188 3.94 9.80 25.11
C PRO A 188 4.86 8.99 24.19
N SER A 189 6.14 8.86 24.53
CA SER A 189 7.11 8.06 23.78
C SER A 189 6.83 6.56 23.83
N LEU A 190 6.42 6.02 25.00
CA LEU A 190 6.00 4.61 25.09
C LEU A 190 4.76 4.34 24.25
N LEU A 191 3.78 5.25 24.31
CA LEU A 191 2.55 5.14 23.52
C LEU A 191 2.83 5.20 22.01
N ALA A 192 3.67 6.14 21.57
CA ALA A 192 4.07 6.26 20.18
C ALA A 192 4.75 4.98 19.67
N TRP A 193 5.63 4.38 20.47
CA TRP A 193 6.28 3.11 20.13
C TRP A 193 5.24 1.98 20.00
N ILE A 194 4.37 1.77 20.99
CA ILE A 194 3.34 0.71 20.97
C ILE A 194 2.44 0.83 19.74
N ILE A 195 1.99 2.04 19.43
CA ILE A 195 1.13 2.35 18.28
C ILE A 195 1.86 2.08 16.96
N THR A 196 3.09 2.60 16.81
CA THR A 196 3.90 2.43 15.60
C THR A 196 4.25 0.96 15.39
N SER A 197 4.69 0.26 16.43
CA SER A 197 4.93 -1.17 16.40
C SER A 197 3.70 -1.95 15.94
N LYS A 198 2.51 -1.60 16.44
CA LYS A 198 1.29 -2.29 16.05
C LYS A 198 0.88 -2.05 14.61
N PHE A 199 0.85 -0.80 14.16
CA PHE A 199 0.24 -0.42 12.90
C PHE A 199 1.24 -0.32 11.75
N GLN A 200 2.41 0.27 11.97
CA GLN A 200 3.45 0.39 10.94
C GLN A 200 4.21 -0.93 10.76
N PHE A 201 4.63 -1.54 11.87
CA PHE A 201 5.47 -2.75 11.84
C PHE A 201 4.67 -4.05 12.03
N SER A 202 3.34 -3.98 12.01
CA SER A 202 2.44 -5.13 12.12
C SER A 202 2.72 -6.05 13.32
N LEU A 203 3.22 -5.49 14.43
CA LEU A 203 3.56 -6.23 15.65
C LEU A 203 2.35 -6.30 16.60
N PRO A 204 1.61 -7.42 16.68
CA PRO A 204 0.38 -7.47 17.47
C PRO A 204 0.65 -7.32 18.97
N LEU A 205 -0.32 -6.78 19.73
CA LEU A 205 -0.15 -6.50 21.16
C LEU A 205 0.26 -7.72 22.00
N TYR A 206 -0.12 -8.94 21.60
CA TYR A 206 0.31 -10.13 22.33
C TYR A 206 1.83 -10.38 22.18
N ARG A 207 2.40 -10.04 21.02
CA ARG A 207 3.84 -10.17 20.78
C ARG A 207 4.58 -9.04 21.48
N GLN A 208 4.01 -7.83 21.50
CA GLN A 208 4.53 -6.73 22.31
C GLN A 208 4.51 -7.07 23.81
N GLN A 209 3.44 -7.68 24.33
CA GLN A 209 3.37 -8.12 25.73
C GLN A 209 4.50 -9.13 26.05
N LYS A 210 4.73 -10.11 25.17
CA LYS A 210 5.84 -11.06 25.34
C LYS A 210 7.20 -10.36 25.35
N TRP A 211 7.39 -9.39 24.46
CA TRP A 211 8.61 -8.60 24.40
C TRP A 211 8.85 -7.81 25.69
N PHE A 212 7.83 -7.12 26.22
CA PHE A 212 7.94 -6.44 27.52
C PHE A 212 8.21 -7.41 28.68
N SER A 213 7.62 -8.62 28.67
CA SER A 213 7.90 -9.61 29.71
C SER A 213 9.33 -10.14 29.69
N GLN A 214 10.01 -10.14 28.54
CA GLN A 214 11.44 -10.47 28.46
C GLN A 214 12.33 -9.39 29.08
N LEU A 215 11.80 -8.19 29.27
CA LEU A 215 12.44 -7.08 29.97
C LEU A 215 11.97 -6.97 31.43
N ASP A 216 11.33 -8.02 31.95
CA ASP A 216 10.71 -8.06 33.29
C ASP A 216 9.66 -6.96 33.54
N ILE A 217 9.01 -6.49 32.46
CA ILE A 217 7.93 -5.49 32.53
C ILE A 217 6.59 -6.17 32.29
N GLU A 218 5.76 -6.21 33.34
CA GLU A 218 4.39 -6.71 33.26
C GLU A 218 3.47 -5.68 32.60
N LEU A 219 3.38 -5.73 31.26
CA LEU A 219 2.46 -4.89 30.50
C LEU A 219 1.39 -5.72 29.79
N SER A 220 0.18 -5.71 30.33
CA SER A 220 -0.92 -6.51 29.78
C SER A 220 -1.41 -5.99 28.42
N ARG A 221 -1.87 -6.93 27.57
CA ARG A 221 -2.61 -6.63 26.33
C ARG A 221 -3.80 -5.68 26.55
N GLN A 222 -4.55 -5.89 27.63
CA GLN A 222 -5.73 -5.08 27.94
C GLN A 222 -5.35 -3.64 28.23
N THR A 223 -4.28 -3.44 29.01
CA THR A 223 -3.72 -2.11 29.30
C THR A 223 -3.31 -1.39 28.01
N MET A 224 -2.53 -2.05 27.15
CA MET A 224 -2.12 -1.47 25.86
C MET A 224 -3.31 -1.17 24.95
N SER A 225 -4.31 -2.06 24.90
CA SER A 225 -5.53 -1.86 24.12
C SER A 225 -6.29 -0.61 24.59
N ASN A 226 -6.49 -0.49 25.91
CA ASN A 226 -7.16 0.67 26.50
C ASN A 226 -6.39 1.97 26.26
N TRP A 227 -5.06 1.93 26.28
CA TRP A 227 -4.24 3.08 25.96
C TRP A 227 -4.41 3.53 24.51
N MET A 228 -4.44 2.60 23.55
CA MET A 228 -4.67 2.94 22.15
C MET A 228 -6.03 3.59 21.91
N LEU A 229 -7.10 3.06 22.52
CA LEU A 229 -8.44 3.65 22.41
C LEU A 229 -8.46 5.07 22.96
N LYS A 230 -7.89 5.29 24.14
CA LYS A 230 -7.77 6.65 24.71
C LYS A 230 -6.90 7.57 23.86
N CYS A 231 -5.83 7.06 23.23
CA CYS A 231 -5.04 7.86 22.30
C CYS A 231 -5.87 8.25 21.08
N ALA A 232 -6.64 7.32 20.51
CA ALA A 232 -7.54 7.60 19.38
C ALA A 232 -8.54 8.70 19.73
N GLU A 233 -9.22 8.62 20.87
CA GLU A 233 -10.14 9.66 21.36
C GLU A 233 -9.47 11.05 21.46
N ARG A 234 -8.21 11.09 21.91
CA ARG A 234 -7.46 12.35 22.07
C ARG A 234 -6.94 12.91 20.76
N LEU A 235 -6.80 12.08 19.73
CA LEU A 235 -6.33 12.47 18.40
C LEU A 235 -7.47 12.85 17.45
N VAL A 236 -8.74 12.69 17.84
CA VAL A 236 -9.90 13.11 17.03
C VAL A 236 -9.79 14.56 16.52
N PRO A 237 -9.42 15.57 17.35
CA PRO A 237 -9.30 16.94 16.84
C PRO A 237 -8.24 17.11 15.74
N LEU A 238 -7.18 16.31 15.78
CA LEU A 238 -6.16 16.30 14.73
C LEU A 238 -6.70 15.62 13.46
N TYR A 239 -7.43 14.52 13.61
CA TYR A 239 -8.11 13.85 12.50
C TYR A 239 -9.09 14.81 11.80
N ASP A 240 -9.92 15.53 12.57
CA ASP A 240 -10.88 16.49 12.04
C ASP A 240 -10.19 17.65 11.29
N LEU A 241 -9.07 18.15 11.83
CA LEU A 241 -8.27 19.18 11.17
C LEU A 241 -7.66 18.67 9.85
N LEU A 242 -7.13 17.44 9.83
CA LEU A 242 -6.61 16.81 8.62
C LEU A 242 -7.71 16.53 7.60
N HIS A 243 -8.93 16.19 8.05
CA HIS A 243 -10.09 16.01 7.19
C HIS A 243 -10.50 17.31 6.52
N GLN A 244 -10.59 18.39 7.29
CA GLN A 244 -10.86 19.73 6.75
C GLN A 244 -9.79 20.14 5.72
N GLU A 245 -8.51 19.94 6.03
CA GLU A 245 -7.41 20.25 5.11
C GLU A 245 -7.39 19.34 3.88
N LEU A 246 -7.79 18.06 4.00
CA LEU A 246 -7.91 17.15 2.87
C LEU A 246 -8.96 17.66 1.87
N LEU A 247 -10.10 18.16 2.36
CA LEU A 247 -11.19 18.68 1.51
C LEU A 247 -10.84 20.00 0.81
N THR A 248 -9.73 20.68 1.17
CA THR A 248 -9.25 21.88 0.44
C THR A 248 -8.36 21.54 -0.76
N ARG A 249 -7.94 20.27 -0.91
CA ARG A 249 -7.03 19.84 -1.96
C ARG A 249 -7.74 19.81 -3.32
N GLU A 250 -7.02 20.09 -4.40
CA GLU A 250 -7.61 20.02 -5.75
C GLU A 250 -7.91 18.58 -6.21
N VAL A 251 -7.13 17.62 -5.72
CA VAL A 251 -7.23 16.20 -6.09
C VAL A 251 -7.15 15.35 -4.83
N ILE A 252 -8.19 14.54 -4.64
CA ILE A 252 -8.27 13.48 -3.64
C ILE A 252 -8.35 12.15 -4.38
N TRP A 253 -7.70 11.12 -3.86
CA TRP A 253 -7.92 9.74 -4.28
C TRP A 253 -8.64 8.97 -3.18
N SER A 254 -9.43 7.97 -3.58
CA SER A 254 -10.22 7.13 -2.66
C SER A 254 -10.20 5.67 -3.09
N ASP A 255 -10.13 4.77 -2.10
CA ASP A 255 -10.27 3.34 -2.26
C ASP A 255 -11.00 2.73 -1.04
N ASP A 256 -11.53 1.51 -1.18
CA ASP A 256 -12.18 0.79 -0.08
C ASP A 256 -11.72 -0.66 0.00
N THR A 257 -11.45 -1.14 1.21
CA THR A 257 -11.11 -2.54 1.46
C THR A 257 -12.10 -3.17 2.41
N THR A 258 -12.60 -4.36 2.06
CA THR A 258 -13.49 -5.13 2.93
C THR A 258 -12.74 -5.75 4.09
N MET A 259 -13.32 -5.69 5.29
CA MET A 259 -12.83 -6.36 6.48
C MET A 259 -13.94 -7.09 7.22
N LYS A 260 -13.54 -8.12 7.98
CA LYS A 260 -14.42 -8.82 8.92
C LYS A 260 -14.19 -8.24 10.30
N VAL A 261 -15.23 -7.66 10.87
CA VAL A 261 -15.19 -7.10 12.23
C VAL A 261 -15.95 -8.04 13.16
N VAL A 262 -15.33 -8.36 14.30
CA VAL A 262 -15.94 -9.20 15.34
C VAL A 262 -17.16 -8.45 15.88
N GLU A 263 -18.29 -9.14 16.04
CA GLU A 263 -19.56 -8.57 16.54
C GLU A 263 -20.23 -7.50 15.66
N ALA A 264 -19.75 -7.29 14.42
CA ALA A 264 -20.49 -6.47 13.46
C ALA A 264 -21.78 -7.17 13.00
N GLN A 265 -22.87 -6.40 12.87
CA GLN A 265 -24.15 -6.91 12.36
C GLN A 265 -24.05 -7.40 10.90
N ARG A 266 -23.15 -6.80 10.12
CA ARG A 266 -22.89 -7.14 8.72
C ARG A 266 -21.67 -8.02 8.58
N SER A 267 -21.73 -8.98 7.65
CA SER A 267 -20.63 -9.93 7.38
C SER A 267 -19.42 -9.31 6.68
N LYS A 268 -19.59 -8.10 6.11
CA LYS A 268 -18.54 -7.32 5.45
C LYS A 268 -18.69 -5.86 5.87
N CYS A 269 -17.65 -5.34 6.51
CA CYS A 269 -17.48 -3.91 6.78
C CYS A 269 -16.42 -3.37 5.82
N HIS A 270 -16.32 -2.05 5.72
CA HIS A 270 -15.46 -1.36 4.78
C HIS A 270 -14.56 -0.40 5.52
N MET A 271 -13.26 -0.48 5.24
CA MET A 271 -12.31 0.57 5.59
C MET A 271 -12.07 1.39 4.33
N TRP A 272 -12.62 2.59 4.30
CA TRP A 272 -12.37 3.55 3.25
C TRP A 272 -11.04 4.24 3.52
N VAL A 273 -10.30 4.55 2.47
CA VAL A 273 -9.10 5.35 2.55
C VAL A 273 -9.24 6.52 1.59
N TYR A 274 -9.03 7.72 2.11
CA TYR A 274 -9.04 8.96 1.34
C TYR A 274 -7.68 9.62 1.51
N GLY A 275 -7.09 10.10 0.42
CA GLY A 275 -5.81 10.77 0.52
C GLY A 275 -5.46 11.71 -0.61
N CYS A 276 -4.35 12.42 -0.44
CA CYS A 276 -3.80 13.34 -1.41
C CYS A 276 -2.27 13.28 -1.40
N GLY A 277 -1.64 13.76 -2.47
CA GLY A 277 -0.20 13.74 -2.63
C GLY A 277 0.34 12.39 -3.15
N GLY A 278 1.66 12.32 -3.29
CA GLY A 278 2.37 11.12 -3.73
C GLY A 278 2.96 10.30 -2.58
N ASP A 279 3.66 9.22 -2.92
CA ASP A 279 4.19 8.23 -1.96
C ASP A 279 5.30 8.79 -1.04
N SER A 280 5.88 9.93 -1.39
CA SER A 280 6.95 10.56 -0.61
C SER A 280 6.74 12.07 -0.53
N PRO A 281 7.10 12.70 0.61
CA PRO A 281 7.01 14.14 0.75
C PRO A 281 7.95 14.81 -0.25
N VAL A 282 7.43 15.76 -1.01
CA VAL A 282 8.21 16.59 -1.93
C VAL A 282 8.52 17.92 -1.25
N PRO A 283 9.80 18.32 -1.10
CA PRO A 283 10.15 19.61 -0.52
C PRO A 283 9.43 20.77 -1.20
N GLY A 284 8.80 21.64 -0.42
CA GLY A 284 8.06 22.81 -0.94
C GLY A 284 6.63 22.53 -1.41
N GLN A 285 6.15 21.29 -1.35
CA GLN A 285 4.74 20.94 -1.57
C GLN A 285 4.03 20.69 -0.24
N PRO A 286 2.70 20.91 -0.17
CA PRO A 286 1.92 20.53 1.00
C PRO A 286 2.08 19.02 1.27
N PRO A 287 2.09 18.61 2.56
CA PRO A 287 2.25 17.22 2.92
C PRO A 287 1.09 16.37 2.38
N GLY A 288 1.41 15.13 2.02
CA GLY A 288 0.40 14.12 1.72
C GLY A 288 -0.44 13.83 2.97
N ILE A 289 -1.74 13.65 2.77
CA ILE A 289 -2.70 13.30 3.84
C ILE A 289 -3.31 11.96 3.46
N VAL A 290 -3.42 11.05 4.42
CA VAL A 290 -4.12 9.78 4.27
C VAL A 290 -4.99 9.57 5.49
N LEU A 291 -6.30 9.47 5.28
CA LEU A 291 -7.30 9.26 6.32
C LEU A 291 -8.04 7.96 6.06
N TYR A 292 -8.29 7.24 7.15
CA TYR A 292 -9.04 5.99 7.14
C TYR A 292 -10.39 6.21 7.80
N ASP A 293 -11.45 5.82 7.10
CA ASP A 293 -12.83 5.95 7.56
C ASP A 293 -13.50 4.57 7.61
N TYR A 294 -13.76 4.10 8.83
CA TYR A 294 -14.44 2.83 9.04
C TYR A 294 -15.94 2.99 8.86
N GLN A 295 -16.52 2.15 8.01
CA GLN A 295 -17.94 2.10 7.75
C GLN A 295 -18.42 0.65 7.84
N ASP A 296 -19.52 0.41 8.55
CA ASP A 296 -20.13 -0.92 8.62
C ASP A 296 -20.90 -1.29 7.34
N SER A 297 -21.04 -0.33 6.42
CA SER A 297 -21.70 -0.46 5.14
C SER A 297 -20.82 -0.02 3.97
N ARG A 298 -21.28 -0.32 2.75
CA ARG A 298 -20.74 0.24 1.51
C ARG A 298 -21.74 1.21 0.87
N GLU A 299 -22.69 1.74 1.64
CA GLU A 299 -23.78 2.54 1.07
C GLU A 299 -23.25 3.84 0.47
N GLU A 300 -23.98 4.41 -0.48
CA GLU A 300 -23.58 5.66 -1.13
C GLU A 300 -23.49 6.84 -0.15
N THR A 301 -24.18 6.76 0.99
CA THR A 301 -24.10 7.73 2.09
C THR A 301 -22.71 7.83 2.70
N CYS A 302 -21.93 6.73 2.75
CA CYS A 302 -20.59 6.73 3.32
C CYS A 302 -19.64 7.74 2.65
N PRO A 303 -19.35 7.64 1.33
CA PRO A 303 -18.51 8.63 0.66
C PRO A 303 -19.17 10.00 0.53
N VAL A 304 -20.51 10.08 0.48
CA VAL A 304 -21.24 11.37 0.41
C VAL A 304 -21.06 12.19 1.68
N GLU A 305 -21.13 11.55 2.85
CA GLU A 305 -20.94 12.23 4.13
C GLU A 305 -19.47 12.63 4.34
N PHE A 306 -18.53 11.73 4.03
CA PHE A 306 -17.10 12.02 4.16
C PHE A 306 -16.65 13.16 3.24
N LEU A 307 -17.13 13.20 2.00
CA LEU A 307 -16.75 14.19 0.98
C LEU A 307 -17.73 15.36 0.90
N ARG A 308 -18.52 15.60 1.94
CA ARG A 308 -19.53 16.67 1.94
C ARG A 308 -18.89 18.02 1.67
N GLY A 309 -19.36 18.69 0.61
CA GLY A 309 -18.87 20.02 0.22
C GLY A 309 -17.59 20.01 -0.62
N TYR A 310 -17.07 18.84 -0.99
CA TYR A 310 -15.92 18.73 -1.88
C TYR A 310 -16.33 18.84 -3.35
N GLU A 311 -15.73 19.79 -4.07
CA GLU A 311 -16.02 20.04 -5.50
C GLU A 311 -14.80 19.80 -6.40
N GLY A 312 -13.68 19.33 -5.83
CA GLY A 312 -12.47 19.00 -6.58
C GLY A 312 -12.56 17.66 -7.32
N TYR A 313 -11.41 17.21 -7.85
CA TYR A 313 -11.31 15.93 -8.53
C TYR A 313 -11.21 14.78 -7.54
N LEU A 314 -12.01 13.73 -7.71
CA LEU A 314 -11.96 12.51 -6.90
C LEU A 314 -11.50 11.33 -7.76
N GLN A 315 -10.25 10.90 -7.60
CA GLN A 315 -9.74 9.71 -8.25
C GLN A 315 -10.14 8.45 -7.49
N ALA A 316 -11.10 7.70 -8.03
CA ALA A 316 -11.64 6.53 -7.35
C ALA A 316 -11.82 5.33 -8.28
N ASP A 317 -12.25 4.21 -7.71
CA ASP A 317 -12.66 3.04 -8.48
C ASP A 317 -14.00 3.30 -9.23
N GLY A 318 -14.60 2.22 -9.76
CA GLY A 318 -15.84 2.30 -10.53
C GLY A 318 -17.11 2.32 -9.70
N TYR A 319 -17.01 2.50 -8.38
CA TYR A 319 -18.16 2.41 -7.51
C TYR A 319 -19.17 3.53 -7.79
N ALA A 320 -20.43 3.13 -7.99
CA ALA A 320 -21.49 4.04 -8.36
C ALA A 320 -21.81 5.06 -7.25
N GLY A 321 -21.56 4.73 -5.97
CA GLY A 321 -21.82 5.63 -4.85
C GLY A 321 -21.06 6.95 -4.93
N TYR A 322 -19.85 6.96 -5.51
CA TYR A 322 -19.10 8.21 -5.71
C TYR A 322 -19.83 9.21 -6.61
N THR A 323 -20.70 8.75 -7.52
CA THR A 323 -21.46 9.64 -8.42
C THR A 323 -22.55 10.43 -7.71
N LYS A 324 -22.82 10.13 -6.43
CA LYS A 324 -23.74 10.88 -5.57
C LYS A 324 -23.06 12.03 -4.83
N THR A 325 -21.73 12.07 -4.84
CA THR A 325 -20.95 13.17 -4.26
C THR A 325 -21.00 14.40 -5.17
N THR A 326 -20.59 15.55 -4.64
CA THR A 326 -20.42 16.80 -5.41
C THR A 326 -19.10 16.84 -6.21
N ALA A 327 -18.22 15.86 -6.01
CA ALA A 327 -16.90 15.82 -6.60
C ALA A 327 -16.92 15.45 -8.10
N GLU A 328 -15.94 15.94 -8.86
CA GLU A 328 -15.71 15.44 -10.21
C GLU A 328 -15.01 14.08 -10.13
N VAL A 329 -15.78 12.99 -10.24
CA VAL A 329 -15.25 11.63 -10.15
C VAL A 329 -14.44 11.27 -11.39
N VAL A 330 -13.18 10.92 -11.17
CA VAL A 330 -12.22 10.52 -12.20
C VAL A 330 -11.78 9.08 -11.94
N GLY A 331 -11.78 8.26 -12.99
CA GLY A 331 -11.55 6.82 -12.78
C GLY A 331 -10.06 6.50 -12.57
N CYS A 332 -9.74 5.63 -11.62
CA CYS A 332 -8.39 5.16 -11.36
C CYS A 332 -7.88 4.17 -12.43
N LEU A 333 -6.76 4.50 -13.08
CA LEU A 333 -6.16 3.66 -14.14
C LEU A 333 -5.59 2.34 -13.59
N ALA A 334 -5.12 2.31 -12.34
CA ALA A 334 -4.68 1.06 -11.71
C ALA A 334 -5.84 0.06 -11.54
N HIS A 335 -7.02 0.54 -11.15
CA HIS A 335 -8.23 -0.27 -11.07
C HIS A 335 -8.69 -0.77 -12.44
N ALA A 336 -8.65 0.11 -13.46
CA ALA A 336 -8.93 -0.30 -14.83
C ALA A 336 -7.95 -1.38 -15.33
N ARG A 337 -6.65 -1.19 -15.11
CA ARG A 337 -5.60 -2.18 -15.45
C ARG A 337 -5.86 -3.53 -14.80
N ARG A 338 -6.18 -3.56 -13.50
CA ARG A 338 -6.49 -4.79 -12.76
C ARG A 338 -7.62 -5.59 -13.43
N LYS A 339 -8.66 -4.90 -13.93
CA LYS A 339 -9.77 -5.54 -14.65
C LYS A 339 -9.35 -6.14 -16.00
N PHE A 340 -8.47 -5.48 -16.74
CA PHE A 340 -7.90 -6.05 -17.96
C PHE A 340 -6.97 -7.23 -17.68
N MET A 341 -6.21 -7.20 -16.57
CA MET A 341 -5.43 -8.36 -16.12
C MET A 341 -6.31 -9.56 -15.78
N GLU A 342 -7.40 -9.36 -15.02
CA GLU A 342 -8.40 -10.41 -14.76
C GLU A 342 -8.95 -10.96 -16.09
N ALA A 343 -9.32 -10.10 -17.04
CA ALA A 343 -9.80 -10.52 -18.36
C ALA A 343 -8.74 -11.25 -19.20
N LYS A 344 -7.45 -10.98 -19.00
CA LYS A 344 -6.35 -11.72 -19.64
C LYS A 344 -6.22 -13.13 -19.08
N VAL A 345 -6.34 -13.30 -17.77
CA VAL A 345 -6.30 -14.63 -17.12
C VAL A 345 -7.45 -15.53 -17.60
N ALA A 346 -8.61 -14.95 -17.88
CA ALA A 346 -9.77 -15.68 -18.38
C ALA A 346 -9.65 -16.10 -19.87
N GLN A 347 -8.66 -15.58 -20.61
CA GLN A 347 -8.48 -15.91 -22.02
C GLN A 347 -7.77 -17.26 -22.21
N PRO A 348 -8.03 -17.97 -23.34
CA PRO A 348 -7.28 -19.17 -23.69
C PRO A 348 -5.77 -18.90 -23.80
N GLU A 349 -4.96 -19.78 -23.25
CA GLU A 349 -3.49 -19.66 -23.25
C GLU A 349 -2.92 -19.48 -24.67
N GLY A 350 -1.92 -18.60 -24.82
CA GLY A 350 -1.18 -18.37 -26.06
C GLY A 350 -1.84 -17.45 -27.09
N LYS A 351 -3.03 -16.90 -26.82
CA LYS A 351 -3.68 -15.93 -27.72
C LYS A 351 -3.52 -14.50 -27.23
N VAL A 352 -2.99 -13.63 -28.10
CA VAL A 352 -3.05 -12.17 -27.89
C VAL A 352 -4.48 -11.73 -28.13
N GLY A 353 -5.17 -11.33 -27.06
CA GLY A 353 -6.55 -10.87 -27.16
C GLY A 353 -6.73 -9.38 -26.89
N ARG A 354 -7.99 -8.96 -26.77
CA ARG A 354 -8.37 -7.55 -26.56
C ARG A 354 -7.81 -7.02 -25.24
N ALA A 355 -7.70 -7.86 -24.20
CA ALA A 355 -7.13 -7.41 -22.93
C ALA A 355 -5.63 -7.07 -23.06
N ASP A 356 -4.85 -7.82 -23.83
CA ASP A 356 -3.43 -7.51 -24.07
C ASP A 356 -3.25 -6.16 -24.78
N GLN A 357 -4.12 -5.86 -25.74
CA GLN A 357 -4.11 -4.56 -26.42
C GLN A 357 -4.39 -3.42 -25.44
N ALA A 358 -5.40 -3.56 -24.58
CA ALA A 358 -5.69 -2.56 -23.54
C ALA A 358 -4.52 -2.38 -22.56
N LEU A 359 -3.91 -3.48 -22.11
CA LEU A 359 -2.73 -3.44 -21.24
C LEU A 359 -1.54 -2.76 -21.91
N THR A 360 -1.38 -2.92 -23.23
CA THR A 360 -0.32 -2.25 -24.01
C THR A 360 -0.52 -0.73 -24.02
N TYR A 361 -1.74 -0.22 -24.20
CA TYR A 361 -2.02 1.21 -24.08
C TYR A 361 -1.66 1.76 -22.70
N ILE A 362 -2.07 1.05 -21.63
CA ILE A 362 -1.77 1.43 -20.25
C ILE A 362 -0.25 1.41 -19.99
N GLN A 363 0.47 0.40 -20.51
CA GLN A 363 1.91 0.30 -20.36
C GLN A 363 2.65 1.46 -21.05
N LYS A 364 2.19 1.90 -22.23
CA LYS A 364 2.72 3.08 -22.91
C LYS A 364 2.52 4.35 -22.05
N LEU A 365 1.36 4.53 -21.42
CA LEU A 365 1.12 5.64 -20.48
C LEU A 365 2.07 5.59 -19.28
N TYR A 366 2.24 4.42 -18.67
CA TYR A 366 3.17 4.26 -17.53
C TYR A 366 4.63 4.51 -17.90
N ARG A 367 5.01 4.20 -19.14
CA ARG A 367 6.35 4.52 -19.65
C ARG A 367 6.55 6.03 -19.74
N ILE A 368 5.58 6.78 -20.25
CA ILE A 368 5.63 8.25 -20.30
C ILE A 368 5.80 8.81 -18.89
N GLU A 369 4.98 8.38 -17.92
CA GLU A 369 5.07 8.86 -16.53
C GLU A 369 6.42 8.54 -15.87
N ARG A 370 7.02 7.38 -16.19
CA ARG A 370 8.34 7.01 -15.70
C ARG A 370 9.46 7.88 -16.29
N GLU A 371 9.37 8.21 -17.57
CA GLU A 371 10.32 9.10 -18.25
C GLU A 371 10.21 10.55 -17.75
N LEU A 372 9.04 10.96 -17.27
CA LEU A 372 8.78 12.29 -16.70
C LEU A 372 9.04 12.38 -15.19
N ALA A 373 9.38 11.27 -14.52
CA ALA A 373 9.59 11.26 -13.08
C ALA A 373 10.71 12.23 -12.66
N GLY A 374 10.43 13.10 -11.70
CA GLY A 374 11.38 14.10 -11.19
C GLY A 374 11.51 15.38 -12.03
N GLN A 375 10.76 15.51 -13.13
CA GLN A 375 10.71 16.75 -13.91
C GLN A 375 9.84 17.82 -13.20
N PRO A 376 10.04 19.12 -13.52
CA PRO A 376 9.17 20.19 -13.05
C PRO A 376 7.70 20.01 -13.48
N VAL A 377 6.76 20.47 -12.66
CA VAL A 377 5.31 20.24 -12.85
C VAL A 377 4.80 20.80 -14.19
N ASP A 378 5.31 21.94 -14.62
CA ASP A 378 5.01 22.58 -15.91
C ASP A 378 5.51 21.75 -17.09
N VAL A 379 6.72 21.18 -17.00
CA VAL A 379 7.27 20.26 -18.00
C VAL A 379 6.44 18.98 -18.08
N ILE A 380 6.07 18.42 -16.92
CA ILE A 380 5.20 17.23 -16.85
C ILE A 380 3.86 17.53 -17.52
N ALA A 381 3.23 18.67 -17.22
CA ALA A 381 1.95 19.06 -17.80
C ALA A 381 2.04 19.20 -19.33
N ALA A 382 3.06 19.91 -19.84
CA ALA A 382 3.27 20.08 -21.27
C ALA A 382 3.52 18.75 -21.98
N LYS A 383 4.34 17.86 -21.40
CA LYS A 383 4.62 16.55 -21.98
C LYS A 383 3.42 15.60 -21.93
N ARG A 384 2.57 15.67 -20.90
CA ARG A 384 1.31 14.94 -20.87
C ARG A 384 0.36 15.39 -21.98
N GLN A 385 0.28 16.69 -22.24
CA GLN A 385 -0.49 17.23 -23.37
C GLN A 385 0.02 16.74 -24.73
N GLU A 386 1.34 16.70 -24.91
CA GLU A 386 1.99 16.27 -26.16
C GLU A 386 1.88 14.74 -26.38
N LEU A 387 2.10 13.93 -25.34
CA LEU A 387 2.31 12.49 -25.47
C LEU A 387 1.14 11.67 -24.92
N SER A 388 0.69 11.98 -23.69
CA SER A 388 -0.35 11.19 -23.03
C SER A 388 -1.71 11.42 -23.67
N VAL A 389 -2.13 12.68 -23.88
CA VAL A 389 -3.46 13.03 -24.38
C VAL A 389 -3.77 12.38 -25.74
N PRO A 390 -2.90 12.42 -26.77
CA PRO A 390 -3.15 11.71 -28.03
C PRO A 390 -3.31 10.20 -27.84
N LEU A 391 -2.45 9.58 -27.03
CA LEU A 391 -2.51 8.15 -26.74
C LEU A 391 -3.82 7.75 -26.04
N LEU A 392 -4.35 8.62 -25.18
CA LEU A 392 -5.64 8.43 -24.53
C LEU A 392 -6.82 8.59 -25.48
N LYS A 393 -6.74 9.50 -26.45
CA LYS A 393 -7.75 9.64 -27.52
C LYS A 393 -7.80 8.38 -28.37
N GLU A 394 -6.64 7.85 -28.75
CA GLU A 394 -6.51 6.57 -29.45
C GLU A 394 -7.10 5.43 -28.62
N PHE A 395 -6.73 5.35 -27.34
CA PHE A 395 -7.24 4.31 -26.45
C PHE A 395 -8.76 4.40 -26.27
N LYS A 396 -9.32 5.61 -26.14
CA LYS A 396 -10.77 5.84 -26.11
C LYS A 396 -11.46 5.36 -27.38
N ALA A 397 -10.95 5.77 -28.53
CA ALA A 397 -11.53 5.40 -29.83
C ALA A 397 -11.50 3.87 -30.03
N TRP A 398 -10.42 3.22 -29.62
CA TRP A 398 -10.31 1.76 -29.63
C TRP A 398 -11.33 1.11 -28.68
N LEU A 399 -11.52 1.64 -27.47
CA LEU A 399 -12.54 1.13 -26.53
C LEU A 399 -13.95 1.31 -27.06
N ASP A 400 -14.29 2.48 -27.62
CA ASP A 400 -15.61 2.76 -28.18
C ASP A 400 -15.93 1.80 -29.35
N LYS A 401 -14.94 1.53 -30.21
CA LYS A 401 -15.06 0.52 -31.27
C LYS A 401 -15.24 -0.90 -30.72
N THR A 402 -14.54 -1.23 -29.64
CA THR A 402 -14.55 -2.59 -29.06
C THR A 402 -15.80 -2.86 -28.22
N LYS A 403 -16.36 -1.83 -27.58
CA LYS A 403 -17.58 -1.84 -26.75
C LYS A 403 -18.82 -2.32 -27.52
N LEU A 404 -18.84 -2.15 -28.84
CA LEU A 404 -19.89 -2.65 -29.73
C LEU A 404 -19.84 -4.18 -29.95
N SER A 405 -18.81 -4.91 -29.44
CA SER A 405 -18.57 -6.31 -29.81
C SER A 405 -18.22 -7.27 -28.65
N THR A 406 -18.47 -6.93 -27.37
CA THR A 406 -18.19 -7.86 -26.24
C THR A 406 -19.05 -7.59 -24.99
N PRO A 407 -19.32 -8.59 -24.11
CA PRO A 407 -20.18 -8.44 -22.94
C PRO A 407 -19.56 -7.56 -21.83
N ARG A 408 -20.36 -6.59 -21.37
CA ARG A 408 -20.54 -6.04 -19.99
C ARG A 408 -19.40 -5.95 -18.95
N PHE A 409 -18.10 -5.95 -19.28
CA PHE A 409 -17.06 -5.82 -18.23
C PHE A 409 -16.36 -4.45 -18.10
N LEU A 410 -16.43 -3.55 -19.08
CA LEU A 410 -15.38 -2.52 -19.23
C LEU A 410 -15.81 -1.07 -19.49
N THR A 411 -17.09 -0.74 -19.41
CA THR A 411 -17.56 0.43 -20.17
C THR A 411 -17.82 1.71 -19.39
N ALA A 412 -17.95 1.66 -18.06
CA ALA A 412 -18.16 2.86 -17.23
C ALA A 412 -16.84 3.37 -16.62
N LEU A 413 -16.03 2.48 -16.04
CA LEU A 413 -14.78 2.84 -15.38
C LEU A 413 -13.72 3.31 -16.39
N GLY A 414 -13.45 2.52 -17.43
CA GLY A 414 -12.43 2.86 -18.44
C GLY A 414 -12.74 4.16 -19.19
N VAL A 415 -14.02 4.39 -19.54
CA VAL A 415 -14.44 5.63 -20.22
C VAL A 415 -14.31 6.85 -19.30
N ARG A 416 -14.62 6.73 -18.00
CA ARG A 416 -14.45 7.82 -17.01
C ARG A 416 -12.97 8.10 -16.73
N THR A 417 -12.14 7.08 -16.57
CA THR A 417 -10.67 7.20 -16.44
C THR A 417 -10.08 7.97 -17.63
N ILE A 418 -10.48 7.61 -18.85
CA ILE A 418 -9.96 8.26 -20.05
C ILE A 418 -10.49 9.69 -20.18
N SER A 419 -11.74 9.96 -19.82
CA SER A 419 -12.30 11.31 -19.85
C SER A 419 -11.52 12.31 -18.98
N TRP A 420 -11.01 11.92 -17.81
CA TRP A 420 -10.17 12.79 -16.99
C TRP A 420 -8.82 13.07 -17.64
N THR A 421 -8.17 12.00 -18.11
CA THR A 421 -6.82 12.10 -18.68
C THR A 421 -6.80 12.89 -20.00
N LEU A 422 -7.97 13.11 -20.63
CA LEU A 422 -8.17 13.98 -21.79
C LEU A 422 -8.50 15.44 -21.45
N ARG A 423 -8.92 15.74 -20.21
CA ARG A 423 -9.09 17.12 -19.67
C ARG A 423 -7.79 17.61 -19.00
N ARG A 424 -6.98 16.64 -18.56
CA ARG A 424 -5.51 16.56 -18.59
C ARG A 424 -4.82 17.44 -19.59
#